data_AF-A0AAV0LAS0-F1
#
_entry.id   AF-A0AAV0LAS0-F1
#
_cell.length_a   1.000
_cell.length_b   1.000
_cell.length_c   1.000
_cell.angle_alpha   90.00
_cell.angle_beta   90.00
_cell.angle_gamma   90.00
#
_symmetry.space_group_name_H-M   'P 1'
#
loop_
_entity.id
_entity.type
_entity.pdbx_description
1 polymer ?
#
loop_
_entity_poly.entity_id
_entity_poly.type
_entity_poly.pdbx_seq_one_letter_code
_entity_poly.pdbx_strand_id
1 'polypeptide(L)'
;MEPHPSSAVIARRPETLSRQDLELVSRYGEGRYLKEVATQQGAYESLHRDMKIGFGKWEFDPMAMDNPLPNDEGKVHLWQGDEDKKVPVDLQRFIAKKLPWIQYHELPGAGHALHYVPGMIEGVLRALLVGEEGK
;
A
#
# COMPACT_ATOMS: atom_id res chain seq x y z
N MET A 1 15.02 9.39 26.20
CA MET A 1 14.42 8.67 25.06
C MET A 1 15.22 9.10 23.85
N GLU A 2 16.10 8.24 23.34
CA GLU A 2 16.94 8.63 22.20
C GLU A 2 16.08 8.91 20.96
N PRO A 3 16.44 9.91 20.14
CA PRO A 3 15.74 10.18 18.90
C PRO A 3 15.97 9.02 17.94
N HIS A 4 14.94 8.21 17.70
CA HIS A 4 14.94 7.28 16.57
C HIS A 4 15.27 8.07 15.30
N PRO A 5 16.19 7.60 14.43
CA PRO A 5 16.40 8.24 13.14
C PRO A 5 15.05 8.32 12.41
N SER A 6 14.71 9.54 11.99
CA SER A 6 13.44 9.82 11.33
C SER A 6 13.30 8.94 10.09
N SER A 7 12.23 8.13 10.05
CA SER A 7 11.88 7.32 8.87
C SER A 7 11.81 8.20 7.63
N ALA A 8 12.44 7.80 6.53
CA ALA A 8 12.41 8.55 5.26
C ALA A 8 10.96 8.76 4.75
N VAL A 9 10.05 7.83 5.08
CA VAL A 9 8.62 7.93 4.79
C VAL A 9 7.97 9.02 5.64
N ILE A 10 8.24 9.06 6.95
CA ILE A 10 7.76 10.14 7.85
C ILE A 10 8.31 11.49 7.39
N ALA A 11 9.59 11.54 7.04
CA ALA A 11 10.27 12.73 6.53
C ALA A 11 9.84 13.13 5.10
N ARG A 12 9.00 12.33 4.42
CA ARG A 12 8.50 12.57 3.06
C ARG A 12 9.60 12.84 2.05
N ARG A 13 10.66 12.05 2.15
CA ARG A 13 11.82 12.13 1.27
C ARG A 13 11.43 11.70 -0.16
N PRO A 14 11.63 12.54 -1.19
CA PRO A 14 11.23 12.23 -2.57
C PRO A 14 11.93 11.00 -3.12
N GLU A 15 13.07 10.60 -2.56
CA GLU A 15 13.80 9.38 -2.92
C GLU A 15 12.99 8.11 -2.64
N THR A 16 11.99 8.19 -1.77
CA THR A 16 11.04 7.10 -1.48
C THR A 16 9.92 6.95 -2.52
N LEU A 17 9.94 7.77 -3.58
CA LEU A 17 8.96 7.76 -4.66
C LEU A 17 9.62 7.26 -5.96
N SER A 18 8.89 6.44 -6.72
CA SER A 18 9.25 6.06 -8.09
C SER A 18 9.16 7.26 -9.03
N ARG A 19 9.58 7.09 -10.28
CA ARG A 19 9.42 8.13 -11.31
C ARG A 19 7.93 8.46 -11.51
N GLN A 20 7.09 7.44 -11.64
CA GLN A 20 5.64 7.62 -11.84
C GLN A 20 5.00 8.30 -10.63
N ASP A 21 5.38 7.93 -9.41
CA ASP A 21 4.86 8.57 -8.19
C ASP A 21 5.13 10.07 -8.18
N LEU A 22 6.33 10.51 -8.57
CA LEU A 22 6.68 11.93 -8.63
C LEU A 22 5.84 12.67 -9.68
N GLU A 23 5.61 12.06 -10.85
CA GLU A 23 4.73 12.63 -11.89
C GLU A 23 3.28 12.77 -11.40
N LEU A 24 2.75 11.74 -10.74
CA LEU A 24 1.38 11.71 -10.21
C LEU A 24 1.20 12.72 -9.07
N VAL A 25 2.10 12.72 -8.09
CA VAL A 25 2.05 13.67 -6.97
C VAL A 25 2.21 15.11 -7.45
N SER A 26 3.05 15.37 -8.45
CA SER A 26 3.17 16.70 -9.06
C SER A 26 1.89 17.13 -9.80
N ARG A 27 1.17 16.19 -10.41
CA ARG A 27 -0.03 16.48 -11.20
C ARG A 27 -1.27 16.71 -10.33
N TYR A 28 -1.47 15.88 -9.31
CA TYR A 28 -2.69 15.87 -8.50
C TYR A 28 -2.51 16.55 -7.13
N GLY A 29 -1.26 16.84 -6.75
CA GLY A 29 -0.89 17.39 -5.45
C GLY A 29 -0.95 16.35 -4.34
N GLU A 30 -0.10 16.49 -3.32
CA GLU A 30 -0.36 15.83 -2.04
C GLU A 30 -1.63 16.45 -1.45
N GLY A 31 -2.65 15.64 -1.11
CA GLY A 31 -3.87 16.10 -0.47
C GLY A 31 -3.58 16.81 0.86
N ARG A 32 -3.30 18.12 0.83
CA ARG A 32 -2.87 18.92 1.99
C ARG A 32 -3.88 18.88 3.13
N TYR A 33 -5.17 18.86 2.80
CA TYR A 33 -6.25 18.70 3.78
C TYR A 33 -6.17 17.36 4.54
N LEU A 34 -5.93 16.25 3.83
CA LEU A 34 -5.79 14.93 4.46
C LEU A 34 -4.57 14.88 5.38
N LYS A 35 -3.49 15.60 5.05
CA LYS A 35 -2.29 15.69 5.90
C LYS A 35 -2.60 16.34 7.24
N GLU A 36 -3.28 17.47 7.26
CA GLU A 36 -3.57 18.22 8.49
C GLU A 36 -4.43 17.39 9.44
N VAL A 37 -5.45 16.71 8.90
CA VAL A 37 -6.30 15.78 9.65
C VAL A 37 -5.48 14.59 10.17
N ALA A 38 -4.63 13.98 9.33
CA ALA A 38 -3.83 12.82 9.68
C ALA A 38 -2.82 13.08 10.81
N THR A 39 -2.38 14.34 11.00
CA THR A 39 -1.43 14.72 12.06
C THR A 39 -2.02 15.61 13.14
N GLN A 40 -3.36 15.64 13.28
CA GLN A 40 -4.04 16.55 14.22
C GLN A 40 -3.62 16.37 15.69
N GLN A 41 -3.14 15.18 16.06
CA GLN A 41 -2.68 14.85 17.42
C GLN A 41 -1.16 15.08 17.60
N GLY A 42 -0.50 15.65 16.59
CA GLY A 42 0.95 15.80 16.53
C GLY A 42 1.64 14.59 15.90
N ALA A 43 2.88 14.79 15.43
CA ALA A 43 3.62 13.77 14.69
C ALA A 43 3.83 12.48 15.50
N TYR A 44 4.04 12.58 16.82
CA TYR A 44 4.32 11.42 17.67
C TYR A 44 3.10 10.51 17.83
N GLU A 45 1.96 11.06 18.27
CA GLU A 45 0.73 10.29 18.50
C GLU A 45 0.06 9.82 17.21
N SER A 46 0.35 10.47 16.07
CA SER A 46 -0.08 10.02 14.75
C SER A 46 0.97 9.12 14.10
N LEU A 47 2.01 9.69 13.48
CA LEU A 47 2.92 8.94 12.60
C LEU A 47 3.84 7.97 13.36
N HIS A 48 4.45 8.39 14.47
CA HIS A 48 5.40 7.51 15.18
C HIS A 48 4.70 6.35 15.87
N ARG A 49 3.52 6.61 16.47
CA ARG A 49 2.69 5.57 17.08
C ARG A 49 2.20 4.56 16.05
N ASP A 50 1.71 5.03 14.90
CA ASP A 50 1.27 4.16 13.81
C ASP A 50 2.41 3.27 13.30
N MET A 51 3.61 3.84 13.10
CA MET A 51 4.79 3.07 12.70
C MET A 51 5.20 2.05 13.75
N LYS A 52 5.12 2.38 15.04
CA LYS A 52 5.43 1.44 16.14
C LYS A 52 4.47 0.26 16.17
N ILE A 53 3.20 0.48 15.87
CA ILE A 53 2.19 -0.58 15.78
C ILE A 53 2.40 -1.39 14.51
N GLY A 54 2.48 -0.73 13.35
CA GLY A 54 2.60 -1.40 12.04
C GLY A 54 3.86 -2.25 11.90
N PHE A 55 5.01 -1.75 12.36
CA PHE A 55 6.30 -2.45 12.29
C PHE A 55 6.71 -3.11 13.63
N GLY A 56 5.79 -3.16 14.59
CA GLY A 56 6.00 -3.84 15.87
C GLY A 56 6.01 -5.35 15.72
N LYS A 57 6.13 -6.06 16.84
CA LYS A 57 5.92 -7.50 16.87
C LYS A 57 4.42 -7.78 16.90
N TRP A 58 3.95 -8.58 15.95
CA TRP A 58 2.58 -9.06 15.90
C TRP A 58 2.48 -10.44 16.57
N GLU A 59 1.34 -10.73 17.19
CA GLU A 59 1.06 -12.02 17.83
C GLU A 59 0.66 -13.12 16.83
N PHE A 60 0.44 -12.74 15.57
CA PHE A 60 0.12 -13.64 14.48
C PHE A 60 0.96 -13.32 13.23
N ASP A 61 1.08 -14.32 12.34
CA ASP A 61 1.71 -14.18 11.04
C ASP A 61 0.61 -14.09 9.95
N PRO A 62 0.47 -12.96 9.25
CA PRO A 62 -0.48 -12.84 8.15
C PRO A 62 -0.30 -13.90 7.06
N MET A 63 0.92 -14.43 6.87
CA MET A 63 1.22 -15.46 5.88
C MET A 63 0.82 -16.87 6.32
N ALA A 64 0.38 -17.03 7.57
CA ALA A 64 -0.17 -18.29 8.11
C ALA A 64 -1.70 -18.31 8.14
N MET A 65 -2.36 -17.31 7.55
CA MET A 65 -3.82 -17.23 7.51
C MET A 65 -4.43 -18.15 6.44
N ASP A 66 -5.45 -18.91 6.85
CA ASP A 66 -6.34 -19.60 5.91
C ASP A 66 -7.26 -18.60 5.18
N ASN A 67 -7.87 -19.04 4.07
CA ASN A 67 -8.86 -18.22 3.36
C ASN A 67 -9.98 -17.82 4.33
N PRO A 68 -10.17 -16.53 4.64
CA PRO A 68 -11.18 -16.10 5.60
C PRO A 68 -12.60 -16.08 5.01
N LEU A 69 -12.75 -16.35 3.70
CA LEU A 69 -14.02 -16.23 2.98
C LEU A 69 -14.70 -17.61 2.90
N PRO A 70 -15.97 -17.74 3.33
CA PRO A 70 -16.68 -19.00 3.31
C PRO A 70 -16.93 -19.49 1.88
N ASN A 71 -16.91 -20.82 1.71
CA ASN A 71 -17.21 -21.51 0.44
C ASN A 71 -16.39 -21.06 -0.78
N ASP A 72 -15.26 -20.39 -0.59
CA ASP A 72 -14.47 -19.76 -1.67
C ASP A 72 -15.30 -18.79 -2.54
N GLU A 73 -16.41 -18.26 -2.02
CA GLU A 73 -17.33 -17.39 -2.76
C GLU A 73 -16.80 -15.96 -2.91
N GLY A 74 -15.84 -15.57 -2.08
CA GLY A 74 -15.21 -14.26 -2.11
C GLY A 74 -13.76 -14.32 -2.60
N LYS A 75 -13.27 -13.18 -3.10
CA LYS A 75 -11.90 -13.02 -3.58
C LYS A 75 -11.21 -11.90 -2.82
N VAL A 76 -9.99 -12.15 -2.36
CA VAL A 76 -9.11 -11.09 -1.87
C VAL A 76 -8.18 -10.71 -3.00
N HIS A 77 -8.10 -9.43 -3.33
CA HIS A 77 -7.24 -8.93 -4.38
C HIS A 77 -6.13 -8.06 -3.80
N LEU A 78 -4.92 -8.16 -4.35
CA LEU A 78 -3.76 -7.39 -3.94
C LEU A 78 -3.10 -6.77 -5.17
N TRP A 79 -3.13 -5.43 -5.27
CA TRP A 79 -2.46 -4.69 -6.33
C TRP A 79 -1.13 -4.10 -5.84
N GLN A 80 -0.07 -4.24 -6.64
CA GLN A 80 1.26 -3.74 -6.32
C GLN A 80 1.95 -3.20 -7.58
N GLY A 81 2.54 -2.01 -7.49
CA GLY A 81 3.46 -1.52 -8.50
C GLY A 81 4.85 -2.13 -8.33
N ASP A 82 5.49 -2.57 -9.41
CA ASP A 82 6.82 -3.20 -9.36
C ASP A 82 7.97 -2.21 -9.13
N GLU A 83 7.73 -0.90 -9.32
CA GLU A 83 8.66 0.18 -9.02
C GLU A 83 8.39 0.84 -7.65
N ASP A 84 7.50 0.28 -6.81
CA ASP A 84 7.25 0.79 -5.46
C ASP A 84 8.52 0.76 -4.60
N LYS A 85 8.95 1.96 -4.17
CA LYS A 85 10.16 2.15 -3.35
C LYS A 85 9.91 2.10 -1.85
N LYS A 86 8.65 2.05 -1.42
CA LYS A 86 8.27 1.95 0.00
C LYS A 86 8.04 0.50 0.40
N VAL A 87 7.39 -0.27 -0.47
CA VAL A 87 7.09 -1.69 -0.23
C VAL A 87 7.72 -2.52 -1.35
N PRO A 88 8.73 -3.35 -1.06
CA PRO A 88 9.38 -4.19 -2.07
C PRO A 88 8.40 -5.16 -2.73
N VAL A 89 8.37 -5.19 -4.06
CA VAL A 89 7.49 -6.09 -4.84
C VAL A 89 7.70 -7.57 -4.50
N ASP A 90 8.94 -7.97 -4.19
CA ASP A 90 9.28 -9.36 -3.85
C ASP A 90 8.54 -9.87 -2.61
N LEU A 91 8.23 -8.98 -1.66
CA LEU A 91 7.42 -9.34 -0.50
C LEU A 91 6.00 -9.74 -0.93
N GLN A 92 5.37 -8.98 -1.83
CA GLN A 92 4.03 -9.29 -2.30
C GLN A 92 3.99 -10.54 -3.16
N ARG A 93 4.99 -10.73 -4.03
CA ARG A 93 5.17 -11.98 -4.78
C ARG A 93 5.28 -13.19 -3.85
N PHE A 94 6.01 -13.07 -2.75
CA PHE A 94 6.13 -14.13 -1.75
C PHE A 94 4.80 -14.40 -1.03
N ILE A 95 4.10 -13.34 -0.61
CA ILE A 95 2.78 -13.44 0.04
C ILE A 95 1.77 -14.13 -0.89
N ALA A 96 1.66 -13.70 -2.14
CA ALA A 96 0.75 -14.30 -3.13
C ALA A 96 1.05 -15.79 -3.37
N LYS A 97 2.33 -16.17 -3.36
CA LYS A 97 2.74 -17.59 -3.45
C LYS A 97 2.35 -18.39 -2.21
N LYS A 98 2.40 -17.79 -1.02
CA LYS A 98 2.07 -18.44 0.26
C LYS A 98 0.57 -18.53 0.50
N LEU A 99 -0.19 -17.52 0.05
CA LEU A 99 -1.63 -17.40 0.24
C LEU A 99 -2.31 -17.46 -1.14
N PRO A 100 -2.49 -18.65 -1.73
CA PRO A 100 -3.00 -18.80 -3.10
C PRO A 100 -4.45 -18.33 -3.28
N TRP A 101 -5.16 -18.06 -2.18
CA TRP A 101 -6.49 -17.45 -2.17
C TRP A 101 -6.46 -15.93 -2.42
N ILE A 102 -5.27 -15.31 -2.42
CA ILE A 102 -5.09 -13.91 -2.83
C ILE A 102 -4.88 -13.86 -4.35
N GLN A 103 -5.71 -13.08 -5.02
CA GLN A 103 -5.52 -12.70 -6.42
C GLN A 103 -4.53 -11.53 -6.51
N TYR A 104 -3.30 -11.82 -6.94
CA TYR A 104 -2.24 -10.83 -7.04
C TYR A 104 -2.20 -10.17 -8.42
N HIS A 105 -2.12 -8.84 -8.41
CA HIS A 105 -2.09 -7.98 -9.59
C HIS A 105 -0.83 -7.11 -9.52
N GLU A 106 0.17 -7.44 -10.32
CA GLU A 106 1.40 -6.65 -10.43
C GLU A 106 1.28 -5.66 -11.59
N LEU A 107 1.62 -4.39 -11.36
CA LEU A 107 1.57 -3.34 -12.38
C LEU A 107 3.00 -2.92 -12.78
N PRO A 108 3.42 -3.25 -14.01
CA PRO A 108 4.75 -2.87 -14.52
C PRO A 108 4.93 -1.35 -14.64
N GLY A 109 6.07 -0.85 -14.18
CA GLY A 109 6.45 0.56 -14.18
C GLY A 109 5.67 1.42 -13.17
N ALA A 110 4.83 0.81 -12.34
CA ALA A 110 3.98 1.54 -11.40
C ALA A 110 4.61 1.65 -10.02
N GLY A 111 4.37 2.79 -9.36
CA GLY A 111 4.91 3.09 -8.05
C GLY A 111 3.96 2.79 -6.89
N HIS A 112 4.23 3.42 -5.74
CA HIS A 112 3.40 3.32 -4.55
C HIS A 112 2.04 4.03 -4.67
N ALA A 113 1.97 5.08 -5.50
CA ALA A 113 0.85 5.99 -5.64
C ALA A 113 -0.20 5.49 -6.65
N LEU A 114 -0.46 4.18 -6.67
CA LEU A 114 -1.38 3.52 -7.62
C LEU A 114 -2.75 4.19 -7.69
N HIS A 115 -3.26 4.69 -6.56
CA HIS A 115 -4.57 5.35 -6.47
C HIS A 115 -4.68 6.65 -7.30
N TYR A 116 -3.56 7.25 -7.71
CA TYR A 116 -3.54 8.38 -8.64
C TYR A 116 -3.40 7.98 -10.10
N VAL A 117 -3.10 6.71 -10.40
CA VAL A 117 -2.98 6.23 -11.79
C VAL A 117 -4.36 6.34 -12.46
N PRO A 118 -4.48 7.02 -13.61
CA PRO A 118 -5.76 7.16 -14.31
C PRO A 118 -6.39 5.80 -14.62
N GLY A 119 -7.67 5.65 -14.32
CA GLY A 119 -8.42 4.40 -14.54
C GLY A 119 -8.19 3.32 -13.48
N MET A 120 -7.20 3.47 -12.59
CA MET A 120 -6.88 2.43 -11.59
C MET A 120 -8.05 2.13 -10.65
N ILE A 121 -8.69 3.17 -10.11
CA ILE A 121 -9.84 2.99 -9.20
C ILE A 121 -11.02 2.34 -9.94
N GLU A 122 -11.27 2.71 -11.19
CA GLU A 122 -12.31 2.06 -11.99
C GLU A 122 -11.99 0.58 -12.23
N GLY A 123 -10.73 0.25 -12.57
CA GLY A 123 -10.27 -1.12 -12.74
C GLY A 123 -10.42 -1.96 -11.47
N VAL A 124 -10.05 -1.41 -10.31
CA VAL A 124 -10.25 -2.06 -9.01
C VAL A 124 -11.74 -2.31 -8.75
N LEU A 125 -12.60 -1.32 -8.98
CA LEU A 125 -14.04 -1.47 -8.77
C LEU A 125 -14.65 -2.51 -9.71
N ARG A 126 -14.23 -2.56 -10.98
CA ARG A 126 -14.68 -3.58 -11.94
C ARG A 126 -14.25 -4.99 -11.51
N ALA A 127 -13.01 -5.14 -11.07
CA ALA A 127 -12.53 -6.43 -10.55
C ALA A 127 -13.33 -6.89 -9.33
N LEU A 128 -13.63 -5.98 -8.39
CA LEU A 128 -14.35 -6.32 -7.16
C LEU A 128 -15.86 -6.54 -7.37
N LEU A 129 -16.50 -5.78 -8.27
CA LEU A 129 -17.97 -5.79 -8.41
C LEU A 129 -18.46 -6.63 -9.59
N VAL A 130 -17.67 -6.76 -10.65
CA VAL A 130 -18.05 -7.43 -11.90
C VAL A 130 -17.17 -8.65 -12.19
N GLY A 131 -15.99 -8.75 -11.56
CA GLY A 131 -15.03 -9.83 -11.81
C GLY A 131 -14.25 -9.68 -13.12
N GLU A 132 -14.27 -8.49 -13.74
CA GLU A 132 -13.46 -8.17 -14.92
C GLU A 132 -12.04 -7.77 -14.49
N GLU A 133 -11.00 -8.37 -15.07
CA GLU A 133 -9.62 -7.93 -14.85
C GLU A 133 -9.39 -6.60 -15.61
N GLY A 134 -8.96 -5.57 -14.90
CA GLY A 134 -8.60 -4.28 -15.50
C GLY A 134 -7.50 -4.48 -16.52
N LYS A 135 -7.79 -4.12 -17.78
CA LYS A 135 -6.90 -4.32 -18.93
C LYS A 135 -5.76 -3.33 -18.97
#